data_AF-A0A822XG59-F1
#
_entry.id   AF-A0A822XG59-F1
#
_cell.length_a   1.000
_cell.length_b   1.000
_cell.length_c   1.000
_cell.angle_alpha   90.00
_cell.angle_beta   90.00
_cell.angle_gamma   90.00
#
_symmetry.space_group_name_H-M   'P 1'
#
loop_
_entity.id
_entity.type
_entity.pdbx_description
1 polymer ?
#
loop_
_entity_poly.entity_id
_entity_poly.type
_entity_poly.pdbx_seq_one_letter_code
_entity_poly.pdbx_strand_id
1 'polypeptide(L)'
;MSFSFFKPSKPKTPPELVKAIRESLLALDSKTVAEVKALEKALEEVEKNFLAMRQMLSGDGEVEPNMDQVSQLTLEICKEDIISLVIHKLPSLGWEARKGLVHCWCILLRQMVGPSHCCVEYLENHLELLDFLVVCYDNKEIALHCGIMLRECIKYPNLAKYILESTSFELFFKYVELPNFDVASDAFATFKDLLTKHPTAVSEFLTSHYEEFFELYEKLLTSTNYVTRRQSLKLISEFLLESPNSHIMKRYIVEVRYLKVMMTLLKDSSKNIQISAFHIFKALKMSNLKKKRT
;
A
#
# COMPACT_ATOMS: atom_id res chain seq x y z
N MET A 1 24.30 -43.36 7.98
CA MET A 1 23.07 -42.74 7.43
C MET A 1 22.03 -42.72 8.52
N SER A 2 21.74 -41.56 9.11
CA SER A 2 20.67 -41.40 10.11
C SER A 2 19.50 -40.74 9.41
N PHE A 3 18.46 -41.52 9.12
CA PHE A 3 17.20 -41.01 8.60
C PHE A 3 16.39 -40.48 9.79
N SER A 4 16.38 -39.16 9.96
CA SER A 4 15.43 -38.50 10.87
C SER A 4 14.03 -38.63 10.28
N PHE A 5 13.24 -39.55 10.84
CA PHE A 5 11.80 -39.63 10.61
C PHE A 5 11.12 -38.41 11.26
N PHE A 6 10.94 -37.33 10.49
CA PHE A 6 9.93 -36.34 10.80
C PHE A 6 8.57 -37.02 10.68
N LYS A 7 7.95 -37.39 11.82
CA LYS A 7 6.53 -37.72 11.84
C LYS A 7 5.78 -36.49 11.31
N PRO A 8 4.93 -36.59 10.28
CA PRO A 8 4.09 -35.48 9.87
C PRO A 8 3.19 -35.13 11.06
N SER A 9 3.35 -33.91 11.60
CA SER A 9 2.44 -33.42 12.62
C SER A 9 1.03 -33.44 12.06
N LYS A 10 0.06 -33.92 12.85
CA LYS A 10 -1.35 -33.90 12.47
C LYS A 10 -1.72 -32.51 11.92
N PRO A 11 -2.37 -32.40 10.74
CA PRO A 11 -2.71 -31.11 10.17
C PRO A 11 -3.61 -30.34 11.15
N LYS A 12 -3.22 -29.11 11.48
CA LYS A 12 -3.96 -28.24 12.39
C LYS A 12 -5.29 -27.85 11.73
N THR A 13 -6.36 -27.83 12.50
CA THR A 13 -7.63 -27.22 12.06
C THR A 13 -7.47 -25.68 11.97
N PRO A 14 -8.32 -24.97 11.22
CA PRO A 14 -8.22 -23.51 11.11
C PRO A 14 -8.23 -22.78 12.48
N PRO A 15 -9.12 -23.12 13.45
CA PRO A 15 -9.10 -22.47 14.76
C PRO A 15 -7.83 -22.77 15.58
N GLU A 16 -7.32 -24.01 15.51
CA GLU A 16 -6.07 -24.39 16.19
C GLU A 16 -4.87 -23.64 15.61
N LEU A 17 -4.85 -23.44 14.29
CA LEU A 17 -3.80 -22.70 13.61
C LEU A 17 -3.82 -21.21 13.99
N VAL A 18 -5.00 -20.58 13.98
CA VAL A 18 -5.16 -19.17 14.39
C VAL A 18 -4.71 -18.96 15.82
N LYS A 19 -5.13 -19.83 16.74
CA LYS A 19 -4.69 -19.77 18.14
C LYS A 19 -3.18 -19.91 18.27
N ALA A 20 -2.56 -20.85 17.55
CA ALA A 20 -1.11 -21.03 17.54
C ALA A 20 -0.37 -19.79 16.98
N ILE A 21 -0.88 -19.18 15.90
CA ILE A 21 -0.34 -17.93 15.36
C ILE A 21 -0.39 -16.84 16.43
N ARG A 22 -1.55 -16.63 17.06
CA ARG A 22 -1.73 -15.62 18.11
C ARG A 22 -0.74 -15.80 19.26
N GLU A 23 -0.66 -17.00 19.81
CA GLU A 23 0.23 -17.34 20.91
C GLU A 23 1.71 -17.12 20.53
N SER A 24 2.11 -17.54 19.32
CA SER A 24 3.48 -17.35 18.84
C SER A 24 3.86 -15.88 18.62
N LEU A 25 2.93 -15.04 18.13
CA LEU A 25 3.15 -13.60 17.95
C LEU A 25 3.22 -12.86 19.28
N LEU A 26 2.34 -13.18 20.23
CA LEU A 26 2.36 -12.59 21.58
C LEU A 26 3.61 -13.02 22.37
N ALA A 27 4.12 -14.23 22.14
CA ALA A 27 5.35 -14.70 22.74
C ALA A 27 6.61 -13.93 22.28
N LEU A 28 6.52 -13.10 21.24
CA LEU A 28 7.61 -12.20 20.86
C LEU A 28 7.77 -11.04 21.85
N ASP A 29 6.69 -10.61 22.51
CA ASP A 29 6.73 -9.47 23.44
C ASP A 29 7.37 -9.80 24.78
N SER A 30 7.28 -11.06 25.20
CA SER A 30 7.86 -11.52 26.46
C SER A 30 9.37 -11.79 26.37
N LYS A 31 9.94 -11.73 25.16
CA LYS A 31 11.34 -12.10 24.90
C LYS A 31 12.14 -10.85 24.58
N THR A 32 13.18 -10.61 25.37
CA THR A 32 14.09 -9.48 25.13
C THR A 32 15.22 -9.86 24.19
N VAL A 33 15.85 -8.86 23.58
CA VAL A 33 17.06 -9.04 22.74
C VAL A 33 18.21 -9.70 23.52
N ALA A 34 18.20 -9.61 24.87
CA ALA A 34 19.19 -10.27 25.71
C ALA A 34 19.04 -11.80 25.73
N GLU A 35 17.85 -12.34 25.42
CA GLU A 35 17.55 -13.77 25.37
C GLU A 35 17.57 -14.30 23.93
N VAL A 36 18.67 -14.07 23.22
CA VAL A 36 18.83 -14.35 21.77
C VAL A 36 18.29 -15.73 21.36
N LYS A 37 18.70 -16.81 22.04
CA LYS A 37 18.25 -18.17 21.74
C LYS A 37 16.75 -18.39 21.93
N ALA A 38 16.15 -17.75 22.93
CA ALA A 38 14.72 -17.85 23.17
C ALA A 38 13.95 -17.08 22.09
N LEU A 39 14.45 -15.90 21.69
CA LEU A 39 13.87 -15.07 20.64
C LEU A 39 13.94 -15.77 19.28
N GLU A 40 15.10 -16.33 18.90
CA GLU A 40 15.27 -17.13 17.68
C GLU A 40 14.22 -18.26 17.61
N LYS A 41 14.07 -19.02 18.70
CA LYS A 41 13.08 -20.10 18.77
C LYS A 41 11.63 -19.61 18.66
N ALA A 42 11.30 -18.40 19.14
CA ALA A 42 9.97 -17.84 18.92
C ALA A 42 9.76 -17.44 17.46
N LEU A 43 10.75 -16.81 16.84
CA LEU A 43 10.67 -16.42 15.43
C LEU A 43 10.52 -17.64 14.51
N GLU A 44 11.24 -18.73 14.79
CA GLU A 44 11.08 -20.02 14.08
C GLU A 44 9.65 -20.56 14.19
N GLU A 45 9.02 -20.47 15.37
CA GLU A 45 7.65 -20.95 15.56
C GLU A 45 6.63 -20.06 14.83
N VAL A 46 6.85 -18.74 14.80
CA VAL A 46 6.03 -17.82 13.99
C VAL A 46 6.14 -18.16 12.51
N GLU A 47 7.36 -18.36 12.00
CA GLU A 47 7.60 -18.71 10.61
C GLU A 47 6.93 -20.04 10.22
N LYS A 48 7.03 -21.06 11.08
CA LYS A 48 6.34 -22.34 10.90
C LYS A 48 4.82 -22.18 10.85
N ASN A 49 4.25 -21.36 11.72
CA ASN A 49 2.80 -21.12 11.72
C ASN A 49 2.36 -20.30 10.49
N PHE A 50 3.15 -19.35 10.02
CA PHE A 50 2.89 -18.63 8.77
C PHE A 50 3.01 -19.52 7.55
N LEU A 51 3.95 -20.46 7.53
CA LEU A 51 4.03 -21.46 6.47
C LEU A 51 2.79 -22.35 6.43
N ALA A 52 2.32 -22.81 7.60
CA ALA A 52 1.08 -23.58 7.69
C ALA A 52 -0.14 -22.78 7.23
N MET A 53 -0.22 -21.50 7.59
CA MET A 53 -1.25 -20.58 7.09
C MET A 53 -1.20 -20.46 5.57
N ARG A 54 -0.01 -20.27 5.01
CA ARG A 54 0.20 -20.18 3.56
C ARG A 54 -0.24 -21.45 2.83
N GLN A 55 0.12 -22.62 3.34
CA GLN A 55 -0.28 -23.91 2.77
C GLN A 55 -1.80 -24.09 2.81
N MET A 56 -2.46 -23.70 3.90
CA MET A 56 -3.92 -23.75 4.00
C MET A 56 -4.60 -22.79 3.00
N LEU A 57 -4.02 -21.61 2.77
CA LEU A 57 -4.55 -20.58 1.87
C LEU A 57 -4.28 -20.86 0.39
N SER A 58 -3.12 -21.43 0.04
CA SER A 58 -2.64 -21.54 -1.35
C SER A 58 -2.52 -22.98 -1.86
N GLY A 59 -2.64 -23.97 -0.98
CA GLY A 59 -2.19 -25.33 -1.28
C GLY A 59 -0.67 -25.47 -1.20
N ASP A 60 -0.18 -26.69 -1.39
CA ASP A 60 1.25 -27.04 -1.39
C ASP A 60 1.77 -27.46 -2.78
N GLY A 61 0.95 -27.27 -3.82
CA GLY A 61 1.26 -27.62 -5.22
C GLY A 61 0.76 -29.01 -5.63
N GLU A 62 0.54 -29.90 -4.66
CA GLU A 62 -0.04 -31.23 -4.86
C GLU A 62 -1.51 -31.28 -4.44
N VAL A 63 -1.85 -30.53 -3.39
CA VAL A 63 -3.21 -30.44 -2.84
C VAL A 63 -3.74 -29.03 -3.00
N GLU A 64 -4.90 -28.90 -3.65
CA GLU A 64 -5.63 -27.63 -3.76
C GLU A 64 -6.19 -27.19 -2.39
N PRO A 65 -6.26 -25.88 -2.12
CA PRO A 65 -6.79 -25.36 -0.86
C PRO A 65 -8.28 -25.70 -0.71
N ASN A 66 -8.65 -26.20 0.47
CA ASN A 66 -10.05 -26.45 0.80
C ASN A 66 -10.76 -25.12 1.12
N MET A 67 -11.73 -24.73 0.30
CA MET A 67 -12.42 -23.44 0.42
C MET A 67 -13.21 -23.25 1.73
N ASP A 68 -13.74 -24.33 2.31
CA ASP A 68 -14.42 -24.26 3.62
C ASP A 68 -13.42 -23.97 4.73
N GLN A 69 -12.25 -24.62 4.67
CA GLN A 69 -11.16 -24.36 5.63
C GLN A 69 -10.60 -22.96 5.47
N VAL A 70 -10.43 -22.46 4.24
CA VAL A 70 -9.98 -21.08 3.96
C VAL A 70 -10.98 -20.06 4.49
N SER A 71 -12.27 -20.29 4.29
CA SER A 71 -13.34 -19.40 4.78
C SER A 71 -13.37 -19.40 6.31
N GLN A 72 -13.29 -20.58 6.94
CA GLN A 72 -13.22 -20.69 8.40
C GLN A 72 -11.97 -20.03 8.97
N LEU A 73 -10.81 -20.22 8.33
CA LEU A 73 -9.55 -19.57 8.71
C LEU A 73 -9.69 -18.04 8.69
N THR A 74 -10.29 -17.50 7.63
CA THR A 74 -10.50 -16.07 7.44
C THR A 74 -11.36 -15.48 8.55
N LEU A 75 -12.46 -16.15 8.92
CA LEU A 75 -13.34 -15.73 10.02
C LEU A 75 -12.60 -15.72 11.37
N GLU A 76 -11.88 -16.79 11.69
CA GLU A 76 -11.15 -16.88 12.96
C GLU A 76 -9.98 -15.87 13.02
N ILE A 77 -9.30 -15.59 11.90
CA ILE A 77 -8.26 -14.54 11.81
C ILE A 77 -8.82 -13.16 12.19
N CYS A 78 -10.02 -12.82 11.70
CA CYS A 78 -10.67 -11.55 12.01
C CYS A 78 -11.14 -11.52 13.47
N LYS A 79 -11.72 -12.63 13.95
CA LYS A 79 -12.26 -12.75 15.30
C LYS A 79 -11.20 -12.70 16.41
N GLU A 80 -10.00 -13.23 16.15
CA GLU A 80 -8.90 -13.31 17.12
C GLU A 80 -7.89 -12.15 17.01
N ASP A 81 -8.24 -11.09 16.25
CA ASP A 81 -7.42 -9.89 16.03
C ASP A 81 -6.02 -10.16 15.43
N ILE A 82 -5.91 -11.23 14.65
CA ILE A 82 -4.63 -11.60 14.04
C ILE A 82 -4.16 -10.54 13.05
N ILE A 83 -5.08 -9.90 12.32
CA ILE A 83 -4.76 -8.84 11.35
C ILE A 83 -4.00 -7.70 12.04
N SER A 84 -4.53 -7.19 13.15
CA SER A 84 -3.89 -6.14 13.93
C SER A 84 -2.53 -6.59 14.49
N LEU A 85 -2.47 -7.79 15.10
CA LEU A 85 -1.23 -8.33 15.66
C LEU A 85 -0.13 -8.45 14.61
N VAL A 86 -0.45 -9.00 13.46
CA VAL A 86 0.48 -9.19 12.34
C VAL A 86 1.08 -7.88 11.86
N ILE A 87 0.26 -6.83 11.70
CA ILE A 87 0.72 -5.51 11.27
C ILE A 87 1.69 -4.93 12.30
N HIS A 88 1.30 -4.93 13.58
CA HIS A 88 2.14 -4.39 14.66
C HIS A 88 3.45 -5.17 14.85
N LYS A 89 3.45 -6.49 14.60
CA LYS A 89 4.65 -7.33 14.71
C LYS A 89 5.52 -7.31 13.47
N LEU A 90 5.06 -6.78 12.33
CA LEU A 90 5.81 -6.76 11.07
C LEU A 90 7.29 -6.32 11.21
N PRO A 91 7.63 -5.27 11.99
CA PRO A 91 9.02 -4.86 12.19
C PRO A 91 9.89 -5.91 12.90
N SER A 92 9.30 -6.73 13.76
CA SER A 92 10.01 -7.76 14.55
C SER A 92 10.26 -9.07 13.81
N LEU A 93 9.58 -9.30 12.68
CA LEU A 93 9.65 -10.55 11.95
C LEU A 93 10.91 -10.65 11.07
N GLY A 94 11.38 -11.88 10.82
CA GLY A 94 12.42 -12.14 9.82
C GLY A 94 11.93 -11.96 8.37
N TRP A 95 12.88 -11.84 7.42
CA TRP A 95 12.55 -11.58 6.02
C TRP A 95 11.63 -12.63 5.39
N GLU A 96 11.91 -13.93 5.58
CA GLU A 96 11.06 -15.01 5.05
C GLU A 96 9.64 -14.99 5.64
N ALA A 97 9.53 -14.74 6.95
CA ALA A 97 8.24 -14.59 7.62
C ALA A 97 7.44 -13.39 7.06
N ARG A 98 8.08 -12.23 6.84
CA ARG A 98 7.43 -11.06 6.22
C ARG A 98 6.95 -11.38 4.80
N LYS A 99 7.77 -12.06 3.99
CA LYS A 99 7.42 -12.45 2.63
C LYS A 99 6.25 -13.43 2.57
N GLY A 100 6.30 -14.48 3.40
CA GLY A 100 5.20 -15.45 3.52
C GLY A 100 3.91 -14.78 4.00
N LEU A 101 4.03 -13.83 4.91
CA LEU A 101 2.91 -13.06 5.41
C LEU A 101 2.28 -12.17 4.35
N VAL A 102 3.05 -11.40 3.58
CA VAL A 102 2.53 -10.55 2.50
C VAL A 102 1.75 -11.38 1.47
N HIS A 103 2.23 -12.58 1.16
CA HIS A 103 1.49 -13.51 0.29
C HIS A 103 0.14 -13.90 0.89
N CYS A 104 0.11 -14.29 2.17
CA CYS A 104 -1.13 -14.63 2.86
C CYS A 104 -2.08 -13.44 2.95
N TRP A 105 -1.56 -12.25 3.26
CA TRP A 105 -2.30 -10.99 3.33
C TRP A 105 -3.07 -10.71 2.03
N CYS A 106 -2.40 -10.87 0.88
CA CYS A 106 -3.03 -10.65 -0.41
C CYS A 106 -4.17 -11.62 -0.72
N ILE A 107 -4.09 -12.86 -0.23
CA ILE A 107 -5.16 -13.85 -0.38
C ILE A 107 -6.31 -13.55 0.58
N LEU A 108 -5.99 -13.30 1.85
CA LEU A 108 -6.97 -13.05 2.91
C LEU A 108 -7.87 -11.84 2.59
N LEU A 109 -7.29 -10.73 2.12
CA LEU A 109 -8.09 -9.55 1.74
C LEU A 109 -9.06 -9.83 0.60
N ARG A 110 -8.68 -10.68 -0.36
CA ARG A 110 -9.53 -11.03 -1.50
C ARG A 110 -10.58 -12.08 -1.18
N GLN A 111 -10.41 -12.82 -0.08
CA GLN A 111 -11.32 -13.88 0.29
C GLN A 111 -12.70 -13.30 0.62
N MET A 112 -13.74 -13.91 0.04
CA MET A 112 -15.12 -13.67 0.41
C MET A 112 -15.61 -14.80 1.30
N VAL A 113 -16.32 -14.44 2.37
CA VAL A 113 -17.06 -15.39 3.19
C VAL A 113 -18.53 -15.02 3.09
N GLY A 114 -19.27 -15.79 2.28
CA GLY A 114 -20.60 -15.37 1.83
C GLY A 114 -20.50 -14.15 0.89
N PRO A 115 -21.30 -13.08 1.11
CA PRO A 115 -21.26 -11.86 0.28
C PRO A 115 -20.19 -10.84 0.72
N SER A 116 -19.49 -11.09 1.82
CA SER A 116 -18.65 -10.09 2.51
C SER A 116 -17.16 -10.39 2.43
N HIS A 117 -16.35 -9.34 2.31
CA HIS A 117 -14.90 -9.40 2.49
C HIS A 117 -14.56 -9.15 3.96
N CYS A 118 -14.59 -10.19 4.80
CA CYS A 118 -14.45 -10.05 6.26
C CYS A 118 -13.17 -9.32 6.68
N CYS A 119 -12.04 -9.55 6.01
CA CYS A 119 -10.79 -8.85 6.32
C CYS A 119 -10.84 -7.35 5.96
N VAL A 120 -11.60 -6.98 4.92
CA VAL A 120 -11.81 -5.57 4.54
C VAL A 120 -12.72 -4.91 5.55
N GLU A 121 -13.84 -5.54 5.92
CA GLU A 121 -14.74 -5.06 6.98
C GLU A 121 -14.00 -4.91 8.31
N TYR A 122 -13.10 -5.83 8.64
CA TYR A 122 -12.23 -5.71 9.81
C TYR A 122 -11.38 -4.44 9.75
N LEU A 123 -10.72 -4.17 8.62
CA LEU A 123 -9.89 -2.97 8.44
C LEU A 123 -10.71 -1.68 8.44
N GLU A 124 -11.95 -1.71 7.92
CA GLU A 124 -12.86 -0.56 7.99
C GLU A 124 -13.22 -0.16 9.43
N ASN A 125 -13.15 -1.13 10.36
CA ASN A 125 -13.33 -0.88 11.80
C ASN A 125 -12.03 -0.58 12.56
N HIS A 126 -10.86 -0.69 11.91
CA HIS A 126 -9.53 -0.51 12.49
C HIS A 126 -8.61 0.27 11.53
N LEU A 127 -9.06 1.46 11.12
CA LEU A 127 -8.43 2.24 10.07
C LEU A 127 -7.02 2.73 10.45
N GLU A 128 -6.72 2.86 11.75
CA GLU A 128 -5.40 3.21 12.27
C GLU A 128 -4.29 2.23 11.83
N LEU A 129 -4.66 0.99 11.49
CA LEU A 129 -3.74 -0.01 10.95
C LEU A 129 -3.19 0.41 9.58
N LEU A 130 -3.97 1.13 8.78
CA LEU A 130 -3.52 1.66 7.49
C LEU A 130 -2.49 2.76 7.69
N ASP A 131 -2.70 3.66 8.67
CA ASP A 131 -1.74 4.70 9.01
C ASP A 131 -0.42 4.08 9.51
N PHE A 132 -0.50 3.01 10.31
CA PHE A 132 0.70 2.29 10.75
C PHE A 132 1.50 1.72 9.56
N LEU A 133 0.83 1.13 8.56
CA LEU A 133 1.49 0.65 7.34
C LEU A 133 2.17 1.79 6.57
N VAL A 134 1.55 2.97 6.50
CA VAL A 134 2.15 4.17 5.88
C VAL A 134 3.36 4.64 6.66
N VAL A 135 3.28 4.75 7.99
CA VAL A 135 4.40 5.15 8.85
C VAL A 135 5.58 4.19 8.72
N CYS A 136 5.32 2.90 8.53
CA CYS A 136 6.37 1.88 8.39
C CYS A 136 7.22 2.02 7.12
N TYR A 137 6.88 2.87 6.15
CA TYR A 137 7.78 3.20 5.04
C TYR A 137 9.10 3.83 5.49
N ASP A 138 9.13 4.50 6.65
CA ASP A 138 10.39 5.03 7.22
C ASP A 138 11.36 3.90 7.64
N ASN A 139 10.87 2.67 7.83
CA ASN A 139 11.70 1.50 8.07
C ASN A 139 12.04 0.77 6.76
N LYS A 140 13.25 1.00 6.27
CA LYS A 140 13.77 0.47 4.99
C LYS A 140 13.66 -1.05 4.84
N GLU A 141 13.73 -1.82 5.93
CA GLU A 141 13.69 -3.29 5.86
C GLU A 141 12.29 -3.85 5.58
N ILE A 142 11.25 -3.09 5.94
CA ILE A 142 9.85 -3.52 5.80
C ILE A 142 9.07 -2.68 4.80
N ALA A 143 9.58 -1.52 4.38
CA ALA A 143 8.89 -0.59 3.51
C ALA A 143 8.26 -1.26 2.27
N LEU A 144 9.00 -2.13 1.58
CA LEU A 144 8.48 -2.83 0.40
C LEU A 144 7.35 -3.82 0.74
N HIS A 145 7.41 -4.47 1.90
CA HIS A 145 6.35 -5.36 2.37
C HIS A 145 5.08 -4.55 2.71
N CYS A 146 5.26 -3.45 3.45
CA CYS A 146 4.18 -2.52 3.78
C CYS A 146 3.52 -1.96 2.52
N GLY A 147 4.31 -1.57 1.52
CA GLY A 147 3.81 -1.05 0.27
C GLY A 147 2.94 -2.04 -0.50
N ILE A 148 3.34 -3.32 -0.56
CA ILE A 148 2.51 -4.37 -1.17
C ILE A 148 1.21 -4.56 -0.37
N MET A 149 1.29 -4.66 0.96
CA MET A 149 0.12 -4.82 1.82
C MET A 149 -0.87 -3.67 1.65
N LEU A 150 -0.35 -2.44 1.66
CA LEU A 150 -1.13 -1.21 1.53
C LEU A 150 -1.75 -1.08 0.13
N ARG A 151 -1.01 -1.42 -0.93
CA ARG A 151 -1.54 -1.42 -2.31
C ARG A 151 -2.65 -2.45 -2.52
N GLU A 152 -2.68 -3.52 -1.73
CA GLU A 152 -3.79 -4.46 -1.71
C GLU A 152 -5.02 -3.86 -1.01
N CYS A 153 -4.84 -3.17 0.12
CA CYS A 153 -5.93 -2.46 0.82
C CYS A 153 -6.59 -1.39 -0.03
N ILE A 154 -5.82 -0.56 -0.72
CA ILE A 154 -6.37 0.57 -1.51
C ILE A 154 -7.08 0.13 -2.79
N LYS A 155 -7.17 -1.17 -3.07
CA LYS A 155 -8.11 -1.70 -4.08
C LYS A 155 -9.56 -1.48 -3.67
N TYR A 156 -9.83 -1.37 -2.37
CA TYR A 156 -11.15 -1.13 -1.82
C TYR A 156 -11.38 0.39 -1.66
N PRO A 157 -12.45 0.96 -2.25
CA PRO A 157 -12.68 2.40 -2.27
C PRO A 157 -12.70 3.07 -0.89
N ASN A 158 -13.32 2.42 0.10
CA ASN A 158 -13.44 2.97 1.45
C ASN A 158 -12.09 3.11 2.15
N LEU A 159 -11.23 2.08 2.05
CA LEU A 159 -9.88 2.11 2.63
C LEU A 159 -8.98 3.13 1.92
N ALA A 160 -9.08 3.23 0.58
CA ALA A 160 -8.35 4.23 -0.18
C ALA A 160 -8.79 5.66 0.18
N LYS A 161 -10.10 5.89 0.31
CA LYS A 161 -10.66 7.18 0.72
C LYS A 161 -10.19 7.58 2.12
N TYR A 162 -10.16 6.64 3.07
CA TYR A 162 -9.62 6.92 4.40
C TYR A 162 -8.17 7.41 4.34
N ILE A 163 -7.30 6.68 3.61
CA ILE A 163 -5.88 7.06 3.52
C ILE A 163 -5.74 8.43 2.88
N LEU A 164 -6.45 8.72 1.79
CA LEU A 164 -6.41 10.04 1.14
C LEU A 164 -6.73 11.18 2.11
N GLU A 165 -7.73 11.01 2.97
CA GLU A 165 -8.16 12.02 3.95
C GLU A 165 -7.31 12.01 5.23
N SER A 166 -6.44 11.02 5.42
CA SER A 166 -5.57 10.92 6.60
C SER A 166 -4.34 11.82 6.49
N THR A 167 -3.92 12.37 7.62
CA THR A 167 -2.64 13.09 7.73
C THR A 167 -1.42 12.24 7.31
N SER A 168 -1.54 10.90 7.39
CA SER A 168 -0.48 10.00 6.96
C SER A 168 -0.23 10.05 5.44
N PHE A 169 -1.22 10.48 4.64
CA PHE A 169 -1.07 10.65 3.20
C PHE A 169 0.06 11.61 2.84
N GLU A 170 0.22 12.70 3.58
CA GLU A 170 1.25 13.71 3.31
C GLU A 170 2.67 13.13 3.39
N LEU A 171 2.86 12.05 4.14
CA LEU A 171 4.16 11.36 4.24
C LEU A 171 4.63 10.84 2.87
N PHE A 172 3.73 10.55 1.93
CA PHE A 172 4.13 10.15 0.58
C PHE A 172 4.93 11.24 -0.14
N PHE A 173 4.67 12.53 0.08
CA PHE A 173 5.47 13.61 -0.51
C PHE A 173 6.93 13.58 -0.03
N LYS A 174 7.17 13.09 1.19
CA LYS A 174 8.52 12.80 1.71
C LYS A 174 9.06 11.49 1.16
N TYR A 175 8.27 10.43 1.17
CA TYR A 175 8.74 9.07 0.82
C TYR A 175 9.17 8.93 -0.64
N VAL A 176 8.50 9.61 -1.57
CA VAL A 176 8.88 9.59 -3.00
C VAL A 176 10.19 10.32 -3.28
N GLU A 177 10.69 11.11 -2.34
CA GLU A 177 11.98 11.83 -2.44
C GLU A 177 13.10 11.14 -1.64
N LEU A 178 12.85 9.96 -1.07
CA LEU A 178 13.88 9.23 -0.34
C LEU A 178 15.07 8.87 -1.25
N PRO A 179 16.31 8.91 -0.72
CA PRO A 179 17.50 8.57 -1.51
C PRO A 179 17.59 7.08 -1.85
N ASN A 180 16.88 6.21 -1.11
CA ASN A 180 16.76 4.80 -1.45
C ASN A 180 15.76 4.66 -2.60
N PHE A 181 16.27 4.36 -3.79
CA PHE A 181 15.48 4.26 -5.01
C PHE A 181 14.35 3.23 -4.94
N ASP A 182 14.60 2.05 -4.34
CA ASP A 182 13.60 0.97 -4.27
C ASP A 182 12.42 1.40 -3.39
N VAL A 183 12.71 1.98 -2.22
CA VAL A 183 11.69 2.49 -1.30
C VAL A 183 10.93 3.67 -1.91
N ALA A 184 11.63 4.65 -2.50
CA ALA A 184 11.01 5.80 -3.13
C ALA A 184 10.12 5.42 -4.33
N SER A 185 10.57 4.45 -5.13
CA SER A 185 9.80 3.94 -6.28
C SER A 185 8.56 3.18 -5.85
N ASP A 186 8.65 2.37 -4.79
CA ASP A 186 7.52 1.65 -4.22
C ASP A 186 6.50 2.61 -3.56
N ALA A 187 6.99 3.61 -2.82
CA ALA A 187 6.17 4.69 -2.27
C ALA A 187 5.46 5.46 -3.39
N PHE A 188 6.15 5.76 -4.49
CA PHE A 188 5.55 6.43 -5.65
C PHE A 188 4.47 5.57 -6.30
N ALA A 189 4.66 4.24 -6.38
CA ALA A 189 3.64 3.33 -6.91
C ALA A 189 2.36 3.37 -6.04
N THR A 190 2.51 3.42 -4.72
CA THR A 190 1.38 3.52 -3.80
C THR A 190 0.71 4.90 -3.86
N PHE A 191 1.50 5.97 -3.88
CA PHE A 191 1.02 7.35 -4.06
C PHE A 191 0.24 7.52 -5.36
N LYS A 192 0.75 6.93 -6.46
CA LYS A 192 0.05 6.88 -7.74
C LYS A 192 -1.29 6.15 -7.60
N ASP A 193 -1.30 4.92 -7.07
CA ASP A 193 -2.53 4.13 -6.95
C ASP A 193 -3.60 4.87 -6.13
N LEU A 194 -3.22 5.53 -5.03
CA LEU A 194 -4.13 6.37 -4.23
C LEU A 194 -4.76 7.49 -5.07
N LEU A 195 -4.00 8.12 -5.96
CA LEU A 195 -4.43 9.26 -6.79
C LEU A 195 -5.11 8.86 -8.11
N THR A 196 -5.10 7.59 -8.51
CA THR A 196 -5.64 7.18 -9.82
C THR A 196 -6.66 6.05 -9.76
N LYS A 197 -6.67 5.21 -8.72
CA LYS A 197 -7.47 3.98 -8.71
C LYS A 197 -8.97 4.21 -8.49
N HIS A 198 -9.31 5.24 -7.70
CA HIS A 198 -10.71 5.61 -7.41
C HIS A 198 -10.95 7.09 -7.75
N PRO A 199 -11.16 7.43 -9.04
CA PRO A 199 -11.21 8.83 -9.49
C PRO A 199 -12.26 9.69 -8.78
N THR A 200 -13.39 9.11 -8.37
CA THR A 200 -14.43 9.82 -7.60
C THR A 200 -13.94 10.23 -6.21
N ALA A 201 -13.28 9.33 -5.48
CA ALA A 201 -12.73 9.64 -4.15
C ALA A 201 -11.61 10.69 -4.24
N VAL A 202 -10.76 10.58 -5.27
CA VAL A 202 -9.70 11.57 -5.56
C VAL A 202 -10.30 12.94 -5.87
N SER A 203 -11.39 12.98 -6.63
CA SER A 203 -12.10 14.22 -6.96
C SER A 203 -12.67 14.92 -5.71
N GLU A 204 -13.29 14.16 -4.81
CA GLU A 204 -13.79 14.66 -3.53
C GLU A 204 -12.64 15.23 -2.68
N PHE A 205 -11.58 14.45 -2.50
CA PHE A 205 -10.37 14.85 -1.76
C PHE A 205 -9.74 16.14 -2.32
N LEU A 206 -9.42 16.15 -3.62
CA LEU A 206 -8.78 17.30 -4.27
C LEU A 206 -9.66 18.55 -4.30
N THR A 207 -10.98 18.40 -4.20
CA THR A 207 -11.89 19.56 -4.09
C THR A 207 -11.76 20.24 -2.73
N SER A 208 -11.65 19.44 -1.66
CA SER A 208 -11.54 19.94 -0.28
C SER A 208 -10.12 20.43 0.05
N HIS A 209 -9.10 19.76 -0.48
CA HIS A 209 -7.68 19.97 -0.12
C HIS A 209 -6.85 20.60 -1.24
N TYR A 210 -7.50 21.33 -2.16
CA TYR A 210 -6.88 21.81 -3.40
C TYR A 210 -5.57 22.57 -3.18
N GLU A 211 -5.60 23.59 -2.32
CA GLU A 211 -4.44 24.48 -2.12
C GLU A 211 -3.25 23.74 -1.49
N GLU A 212 -3.51 23.03 -0.38
CA GLU A 212 -2.50 22.29 0.37
C GLU A 212 -1.87 21.18 -0.49
N PHE A 213 -2.70 20.41 -1.20
CA PHE A 213 -2.23 19.35 -2.08
C PHE A 213 -1.33 19.87 -3.20
N PHE A 214 -1.78 20.88 -3.96
CA PHE A 214 -1.02 21.35 -5.11
C PHE A 214 0.21 22.17 -4.72
N GLU A 215 0.23 22.79 -3.54
CA GLU A 215 1.45 23.38 -2.97
C GLU A 215 2.53 22.33 -2.71
N LEU A 216 2.15 21.19 -2.11
CA LEU A 216 3.07 20.06 -1.91
C LEU A 216 3.47 19.42 -3.25
N TYR A 217 2.52 19.28 -4.18
CA TYR A 217 2.76 18.67 -5.49
C TYR A 217 3.71 19.50 -6.36
N GLU A 218 3.67 20.83 -6.27
CA GLU A 218 4.62 21.70 -6.97
C GLU A 218 6.08 21.41 -6.57
N LYS A 219 6.32 21.05 -5.30
CA LYS A 219 7.66 20.67 -4.83
C LYS A 219 8.16 19.41 -5.56
N LEU A 220 7.28 18.46 -5.85
CA LEU A 220 7.62 17.27 -6.65
C LEU A 220 7.91 17.62 -8.12
N LEU A 221 7.13 18.53 -8.70
CA LEU A 221 7.34 19.01 -10.08
C LEU A 221 8.62 19.83 -10.25
N THR A 222 9.14 20.41 -9.17
CA THR A 222 10.37 21.22 -9.16
C THR A 222 11.53 20.52 -8.44
N SER A 223 11.35 19.26 -8.07
CA SER A 223 12.35 18.45 -7.37
C SER A 223 13.65 18.36 -8.15
N THR A 224 14.78 18.31 -7.43
CA THR A 224 16.10 18.04 -8.03
C THR A 224 16.21 16.59 -8.52
N ASN A 225 15.40 15.67 -7.97
CA ASN A 225 15.37 14.27 -8.39
C ASN A 225 14.68 14.14 -9.76
N TYR A 226 15.46 13.75 -10.77
CA TYR A 226 14.96 13.56 -12.14
C TYR A 226 13.80 12.55 -12.21
N VAL A 227 13.89 11.44 -11.48
CA VAL A 227 12.86 10.38 -11.51
C VAL A 227 11.58 10.91 -10.90
N THR A 228 11.65 11.52 -9.71
CA THR A 228 10.47 12.09 -9.03
C THR A 228 9.82 13.16 -9.88
N ARG A 229 10.61 14.10 -10.43
CA ARG A 229 10.10 15.15 -11.31
C ARG A 229 9.40 14.58 -12.54
N ARG A 230 10.00 13.60 -13.22
CA ARG A 230 9.42 12.96 -14.41
C ARG A 230 8.14 12.18 -14.08
N GLN A 231 8.14 11.39 -13.02
CA GLN A 231 6.98 10.56 -12.67
C GLN A 231 5.83 11.41 -12.15
N SER A 232 6.10 12.44 -11.34
CA SER A 232 5.08 13.39 -10.86
C SER A 232 4.46 14.16 -12.01
N LEU A 233 5.27 14.60 -12.99
CA LEU A 233 4.75 15.23 -14.19
C LEU A 233 3.86 14.30 -15.02
N LYS A 234 4.15 13.00 -15.07
CA LYS A 234 3.26 12.04 -15.73
C LYS A 234 1.96 11.85 -14.93
N LEU A 235 2.08 11.70 -13.62
CA LEU A 235 0.97 11.42 -12.71
C LEU A 235 -0.05 12.57 -12.65
N ILE A 236 0.40 13.83 -12.60
CA ILE A 236 -0.51 14.98 -12.61
C ILE A 236 -1.36 15.04 -13.87
N SER A 237 -0.80 14.64 -15.02
CA SER A 237 -1.59 14.52 -16.24
C SER A 237 -2.62 13.40 -16.16
N GLU A 238 -2.29 12.31 -15.47
CA GLU A 238 -3.15 11.12 -15.38
C GLU A 238 -4.40 11.44 -14.57
N PHE A 239 -4.26 11.91 -13.32
CA PHE A 239 -5.45 12.17 -12.49
C PHE A 239 -6.21 13.43 -12.91
N LEU A 240 -5.56 14.49 -13.43
CA LEU A 240 -6.30 15.70 -13.85
C LEU A 240 -7.21 15.46 -15.08
N LEU A 241 -6.86 14.50 -15.94
CA LEU A 241 -7.63 14.20 -17.16
C LEU A 241 -8.82 13.25 -16.91
N GLU A 242 -8.94 12.71 -15.70
CA GLU A 242 -10.09 11.89 -15.32
C GLU A 242 -11.39 12.70 -15.31
N SER A 243 -12.49 12.07 -15.76
CA SER A 243 -13.78 12.74 -15.90
C SER A 243 -14.28 13.39 -14.58
N PRO A 244 -14.20 12.71 -13.42
CA PRO A 244 -14.56 13.32 -12.13
C PRO A 244 -13.70 14.53 -11.74
N ASN A 245 -12.49 14.67 -12.28
CA ASN A 245 -11.55 15.76 -11.95
C ASN A 245 -11.66 16.95 -12.91
N SER A 246 -12.66 16.99 -13.78
CA SER A 246 -12.77 18.02 -14.83
C SER A 246 -12.87 19.46 -14.29
N HIS A 247 -13.49 19.69 -13.12
CA HIS A 247 -13.53 21.01 -12.48
C HIS A 247 -12.20 21.38 -11.82
N ILE A 248 -11.52 20.42 -11.19
CA ILE A 248 -10.16 20.58 -10.63
C ILE A 248 -9.19 20.95 -11.75
N MET A 249 -9.24 20.22 -12.88
CA MET A 249 -8.46 20.55 -14.06
C MET A 249 -8.74 21.99 -14.52
N LYS A 250 -10.01 22.37 -14.70
CA LYS A 250 -10.38 23.74 -15.12
C LYS A 250 -9.87 24.81 -14.16
N ARG A 251 -9.82 24.55 -12.86
CA ARG A 251 -9.20 25.46 -11.88
C ARG A 251 -7.68 25.51 -12.07
N TYR A 252 -7.03 24.35 -12.14
CA TYR A 252 -5.58 24.23 -12.32
C TYR A 252 -5.07 24.95 -13.57
N ILE A 253 -5.80 24.88 -14.68
CA ILE A 253 -5.35 25.45 -15.97
C ILE A 253 -5.40 26.98 -16.02
N VAL A 254 -6.19 27.63 -15.15
CA VAL A 254 -6.34 29.10 -15.15
C VAL A 254 -5.36 29.78 -14.18
N GLU A 255 -4.75 29.01 -13.29
CA GLU A 255 -3.81 29.55 -12.31
C GLU A 255 -2.46 29.85 -12.93
N VAL A 256 -2.06 31.13 -12.84
CA VAL A 256 -0.81 31.64 -13.38
C VAL A 256 0.41 30.93 -12.76
N ARG A 257 0.30 30.52 -11.48
CA ARG A 257 1.34 29.79 -10.75
C ARG A 257 1.69 28.48 -11.46
N TYR A 258 0.71 27.61 -11.68
CA TYR A 258 0.93 26.32 -12.35
C TYR A 258 1.32 26.47 -13.82
N LEU A 259 0.81 27.49 -14.51
CA LEU A 259 1.24 27.80 -15.87
C LEU A 259 2.75 28.13 -15.93
N LYS A 260 3.26 28.93 -14.98
CA LYS A 260 4.69 29.25 -14.90
C LYS A 260 5.55 28.01 -14.66
N VAL A 261 5.10 27.09 -13.79
CA VAL A 261 5.79 25.81 -13.54
C VAL A 261 5.87 25.01 -14.85
N MET A 262 4.75 24.82 -15.55
CA MET A 262 4.71 24.08 -16.82
C MET A 262 5.58 24.74 -17.90
N MET A 263 5.57 26.07 -18.00
CA MET A 263 6.44 26.81 -18.95
C MET A 263 7.93 26.68 -18.62
N THR A 264 8.27 26.53 -17.35
CA THR A 264 9.64 26.27 -16.91
C THR A 264 10.06 24.85 -17.30
N LEU A 265 9.19 23.86 -17.09
CA LEU A 265 9.43 22.46 -17.46
C LEU A 265 9.55 22.24 -18.98
N LEU A 266 8.88 23.07 -19.80
CA LEU A 266 9.08 23.09 -21.26
C LEU A 266 10.51 23.49 -21.68
N LYS A 267 11.27 24.12 -20.78
CA LYS A 267 12.66 24.52 -20.99
C LYS A 267 13.65 23.65 -20.19
N ASP A 268 13.19 22.56 -19.55
CA ASP A 268 14.04 21.65 -18.78
C ASP A 268 15.12 21.03 -19.70
N SER A 269 16.29 20.72 -19.18
CA SER A 269 17.38 20.09 -19.95
C SER A 269 17.01 18.71 -20.51
N SER A 270 16.05 18.01 -19.91
CA SER A 270 15.59 16.69 -20.32
C SER A 270 14.46 16.74 -21.35
N LYS A 271 14.71 16.18 -22.54
CA LYS A 271 13.70 16.02 -23.60
C LYS A 271 12.45 15.28 -23.12
N ASN A 272 12.60 14.29 -22.23
CA ASN A 272 11.45 13.54 -21.72
C ASN A 272 10.53 14.42 -20.87
N ILE A 273 11.11 15.29 -20.04
CA ILE A 273 10.34 16.23 -19.22
C ILE A 273 9.66 17.27 -20.10
N GLN A 274 10.37 17.80 -21.10
CA GLN A 274 9.81 18.73 -22.08
C GLN A 274 8.58 18.16 -22.79
N ILE A 275 8.66 16.89 -23.25
CA ILE A 275 7.56 16.21 -23.93
C ILE A 275 6.37 16.03 -22.99
N SER A 276 6.57 15.53 -21.78
CA SER A 276 5.50 15.37 -20.78
C SER A 276 4.85 16.71 -20.41
N ALA A 277 5.65 17.76 -20.22
CA ALA A 277 5.16 19.11 -19.94
C ALA A 277 4.35 19.66 -21.12
N PHE A 278 4.78 19.37 -22.36
CA PHE A 278 4.05 19.77 -23.56
C PHE A 278 2.68 19.10 -23.67
N HIS A 279 2.56 17.82 -23.32
CA HIS A 279 1.26 17.14 -23.32
C HIS A 279 0.28 17.79 -22.34
N ILE A 280 0.74 18.11 -21.13
CA ILE A 280 -0.08 18.83 -20.15
C ILE A 280 -0.42 20.21 -20.68
N PHE A 281 0.57 20.99 -21.12
CA PHE A 281 0.36 22.34 -21.65
C PHE A 281 -0.62 22.37 -22.83
N LYS A 282 -0.56 21.37 -23.72
CA LYS A 282 -1.53 21.19 -24.81
C LYS A 282 -2.93 20.96 -24.26
N ALA A 283 -3.09 20.08 -23.27
CA ALA A 283 -4.37 19.87 -22.60
C ALA A 283 -4.89 21.16 -21.93
N LEU A 284 -4.02 21.93 -21.26
CA LEU A 284 -4.37 23.23 -20.68
C LEU A 284 -4.90 24.21 -21.74
N LYS A 285 -4.21 24.33 -22.89
CA LYS A 285 -4.60 25.24 -23.97
C LYS A 285 -5.88 24.81 -24.70
N MET A 286 -6.04 23.51 -25.00
CA MET A 286 -7.22 23.01 -25.70
C MET A 286 -8.51 23.20 -24.88
N SER A 287 -8.42 23.01 -23.56
CA SER A 287 -9.54 23.25 -22.65
C SER A 287 -9.88 24.75 -22.52
N ASN A 288 -8.88 25.62 -22.51
CA ASN A 288 -9.07 27.08 -22.50
C ASN A 288 -9.66 27.64 -23.81
N LEU A 289 -9.35 27.04 -24.97
CA LEU A 289 -9.89 27.46 -26.27
C LEU A 289 -11.40 27.18 -26.41
N LYS A 290 -11.93 26.15 -25.74
CA LYS A 290 -13.38 25.89 -25.70
C LYS A 290 -14.14 26.99 -24.95
N LYS A 291 -13.52 27.64 -23.96
CA LYS A 291 -14.13 28.73 -23.17
C LYS A 291 -14.25 30.07 -23.92
N LYS A 292 -13.41 30.31 -24.93
CA LYS A 292 -13.51 31.54 -25.76
C LYS A 292 -14.57 31.46 -26.87
N ARG A 293 -15.22 30.31 -27.06
CA ARG A 293 -16.23 30.06 -28.10
C ARG A 293 -17.66 29.92 -27.56
N THR A 294 -17.84 30.09 -26.26
CA THR A 294 -19.13 30.16 -25.54
C THR A 294 -19.22 31.50 -24.86
#